data_AF-A0A445DC00-F1
#
_entry.id   AF-A0A445DC00-F1
#
_cell.length_a   1.000
_cell.length_b   1.000
_cell.length_c   1.000
_cell.angle_alpha   90.00
_cell.angle_beta   90.00
_cell.angle_gamma   90.00
#
_symmetry.space_group_name_H-M   'P 1'
#
loop_
_entity.id
_entity.type
_entity.pdbx_description
1 polymer ?
#
loop_
_entity_poly.entity_id
_entity_poly.type
_entity_poly.pdbx_seq_one_letter_code
_entity_poly.pdbx_strand_id
1 'polypeptide(L)'
;MQLYQLVEESEFVCTLVDSIIKLEVYSKFVQDISDYIEGCNFLPKLNNEISTERNSTYKQRFASLQNLVLIMFEQDTILIPKETAWFGYYPDGAFHPVLAPQQTKLYIEDWIGLRTLDEAGKVKFISVSGDHLGISSNDMKTYIVPYLEDQKSTVSRPKIEESLFHVWISSIRSSLLKMVGLNQDLKFLN
;
A
#
# COMPACT_ATOMS: atom_id res chain seq x y z
N MET A 1 -16.75 1.77 25.00
CA MET A 1 -17.46 2.21 23.77
C MET A 1 -16.49 2.57 22.65
N GLN A 2 -15.41 3.33 22.88
CA GLN A 2 -14.37 3.62 21.86
C GLN A 2 -13.56 2.41 21.36
N LEU A 3 -13.42 1.34 22.17
CA LEU A 3 -12.72 0.11 21.75
C LEU A 3 -13.51 -0.73 20.72
N TYR A 4 -14.84 -0.63 20.69
CA TYR A 4 -15.66 -1.33 19.69
C TYR A 4 -15.58 -0.66 18.31
N GLN A 5 -15.46 0.66 18.28
CA GLN A 5 -15.31 1.44 17.05
C GLN A 5 -14.02 1.08 16.31
N LEU A 6 -12.91 0.88 17.03
CA LEU A 6 -11.61 0.50 16.44
C LEU A 6 -11.59 -0.95 15.94
N VAL A 7 -12.34 -1.85 16.60
CA VAL A 7 -12.47 -3.25 16.16
C VAL A 7 -13.35 -3.35 14.90
N GLU A 8 -14.47 -2.61 14.84
CA GLU A 8 -15.30 -2.49 13.64
C GLU A 8 -14.55 -1.87 12.46
N GLU A 9 -13.67 -0.89 12.71
CA GLU A 9 -12.83 -0.30 11.65
C GLU A 9 -11.78 -1.30 11.14
N SER A 10 -11.23 -2.17 12.00
CA SER A 10 -10.33 -3.26 11.57
C SER A 10 -11.07 -4.29 10.72
N GLU A 11 -12.33 -4.60 11.07
CA GLU A 11 -13.16 -5.55 10.33
C GLU A 11 -13.59 -4.96 8.97
N PHE A 12 -13.86 -3.66 8.91
CA PHE A 12 -14.11 -2.93 7.66
C PHE A 12 -12.87 -2.87 6.76
N VAL A 13 -11.67 -2.62 7.32
CA VAL A 13 -10.41 -2.65 6.55
C VAL A 13 -10.14 -4.05 6.04
N CYS A 14 -10.30 -5.10 6.87
CA CYS A 14 -10.12 -6.48 6.46
C CYS A 14 -11.12 -6.90 5.37
N THR A 15 -12.41 -6.56 5.52
CA THR A 15 -13.43 -6.85 4.50
C THR A 15 -13.24 -6.05 3.22
N LEU A 16 -12.71 -4.82 3.30
CA LEU A 16 -12.34 -4.01 2.15
C LEU A 16 -11.11 -4.59 1.44
N VAL A 17 -10.09 -5.02 2.18
CA VAL A 17 -8.91 -5.72 1.64
C VAL A 17 -9.34 -7.03 0.98
N ASP A 18 -10.19 -7.83 1.63
CA ASP A 18 -10.78 -9.05 1.06
C ASP A 18 -11.60 -8.76 -0.20
N SER A 19 -12.35 -7.66 -0.22
CA SER A 19 -13.11 -7.23 -1.39
C SER A 19 -12.17 -6.79 -2.52
N ILE A 20 -11.07 -6.10 -2.22
CA ILE A 20 -10.06 -5.69 -3.19
C ILE A 20 -9.30 -6.90 -3.75
N ILE A 21 -8.97 -7.89 -2.92
CA ILE A 21 -8.39 -9.17 -3.33
C ILE A 21 -9.37 -9.96 -4.21
N LYS A 22 -10.66 -9.99 -3.84
CA LYS A 22 -11.73 -10.65 -4.63
C LYS A 22 -12.08 -9.92 -5.93
N LEU A 23 -11.78 -8.64 -6.04
CA LEU A 23 -11.96 -7.83 -7.26
C LEU A 23 -10.87 -8.05 -8.31
N GLU A 24 -9.98 -9.05 -8.14
CA GLU A 24 -8.82 -9.33 -9.03
C GLU A 24 -7.84 -8.14 -9.15
N VAL A 25 -7.94 -7.16 -8.24
CA VAL A 25 -6.99 -6.04 -8.15
C VAL A 25 -5.60 -6.57 -7.80
N TYR A 26 -5.54 -7.67 -7.04
CA TYR A 26 -4.35 -8.45 -6.77
C TYR A 26 -4.54 -9.85 -7.35
N SER A 27 -3.56 -10.34 -8.12
CA SER A 27 -3.61 -11.66 -8.73
C SER A 27 -3.63 -12.75 -7.66
N LYS A 28 -4.35 -13.84 -7.95
CA LYS A 28 -4.09 -15.14 -7.31
C LYS A 28 -2.61 -15.49 -7.49
N PHE A 29 -2.00 -16.27 -6.60
CA PHE A 29 -0.61 -16.72 -6.77
C PHE A 29 -0.43 -17.41 -8.13
N VAL A 30 0.12 -16.68 -9.10
CA VAL A 30 0.30 -17.13 -10.47
C VAL A 30 1.80 -17.06 -10.75
N GLN A 31 2.39 -18.22 -11.07
CA GLN A 31 3.81 -18.32 -11.43
C GLN A 31 4.07 -17.83 -12.85
N ASP A 32 3.04 -17.86 -13.69
CA ASP A 32 3.13 -17.44 -15.08
C ASP A 32 2.90 -15.92 -15.18
N ILE A 33 3.99 -15.20 -15.46
CA ILE A 33 3.94 -13.75 -15.64
C ILE A 33 2.99 -13.34 -16.77
N SER A 34 2.79 -14.19 -17.79
CA SER A 34 1.87 -13.93 -18.91
C SER A 34 0.43 -13.94 -18.42
N ASP A 35 0.04 -14.99 -17.68
CA ASP A 35 -1.31 -15.09 -17.10
C ASP A 35 -1.57 -13.94 -16.11
N TYR A 36 -0.56 -13.53 -15.33
CA TYR A 36 -0.66 -12.38 -14.44
C TYR A 36 -0.87 -11.06 -15.22
N ILE A 37 -0.10 -10.82 -16.27
CA ILE A 37 -0.21 -9.60 -17.09
C ILE A 37 -1.56 -9.56 -17.81
N GLU A 38 -2.05 -10.70 -18.31
CA GLU A 38 -3.33 -10.77 -19.01
C GLU A 38 -4.54 -10.73 -18.06
N GLY A 39 -4.43 -11.35 -16.88
CA GLY A 39 -5.53 -11.47 -15.91
C GLY A 39 -5.64 -10.30 -14.93
N CYS A 40 -4.53 -9.61 -14.61
CA CYS A 40 -4.54 -8.51 -13.65
C CYS A 40 -4.64 -7.15 -14.35
N ASN A 41 -5.81 -6.52 -14.24
CA ASN A 41 -6.07 -5.24 -14.92
C ASN A 41 -5.42 -4.01 -14.25
N PHE A 42 -4.88 -4.16 -13.03
CA PHE A 42 -4.43 -3.04 -12.22
C PHE A 42 -2.92 -3.04 -11.98
N LEU A 43 -2.37 -4.07 -11.32
CA LEU A 43 -0.97 -4.06 -10.88
C LEU A 43 0.04 -3.99 -12.03
N PRO A 44 -0.06 -4.79 -13.12
CA PRO A 44 0.88 -4.70 -14.24
C PRO A 44 1.00 -3.29 -14.81
N LYS A 45 -0.11 -2.55 -14.84
CA LYS A 45 -0.16 -1.17 -15.31
C LYS A 45 0.38 -0.18 -14.28
N LEU A 46 0.01 -0.32 -13.01
CA LEU A 46 0.49 0.55 -11.93
C LEU A 46 2.00 0.43 -11.73
N ASN A 47 2.51 -0.81 -11.75
CA ASN A 47 3.91 -1.16 -11.55
C ASN A 47 4.78 -0.99 -12.80
N ASN A 48 4.21 -0.50 -13.92
CA ASN A 48 4.92 -0.32 -15.19
C ASN A 48 5.59 -1.62 -15.71
N GLU A 49 4.93 -2.77 -15.51
CA GLU A 49 5.44 -4.09 -15.89
C GLU A 49 5.24 -4.36 -17.39
N ILE A 50 4.21 -3.76 -18.00
CA ILE A 50 3.94 -3.84 -19.44
C ILE A 50 4.88 -2.90 -20.19
N SER A 51 5.92 -3.47 -20.82
CA SER A 51 7.02 -2.71 -21.44
C SER A 51 6.57 -1.70 -22.51
N THR A 52 5.53 -2.02 -23.28
CA THR A 52 4.96 -1.16 -24.34
C THR A 52 4.08 -0.03 -23.82
N GLU A 53 3.64 -0.09 -22.57
CA GLU A 53 2.66 0.84 -21.98
C GLU A 53 3.20 1.61 -20.75
N ARG A 54 4.51 1.53 -20.49
CA ARG A 54 5.13 2.18 -19.33
C ARG A 54 4.79 3.66 -19.26
N ASN A 55 4.26 4.10 -18.13
CA ASN A 55 3.81 5.45 -17.89
C ASN A 55 4.85 6.25 -17.09
N SER A 56 5.54 7.16 -17.77
CA SER A 56 6.54 8.04 -17.15
C SER A 56 5.95 8.99 -16.10
N THR A 57 4.67 9.35 -16.21
CA THR A 57 3.99 10.20 -15.23
C THR A 57 3.82 9.47 -13.89
N TYR A 58 3.56 8.17 -13.90
CA TYR A 58 3.45 7.37 -12.68
C TYR A 58 4.79 7.37 -11.94
N LYS A 59 5.87 7.09 -12.68
CA LYS A 59 7.24 7.16 -12.15
C LYS A 59 7.56 8.53 -11.56
N GLN A 60 7.31 9.61 -12.30
CA GLN A 60 7.62 10.97 -11.83
C GLN A 60 6.85 11.32 -10.55
N ARG A 61 5.57 10.96 -10.47
CA ARG A 61 4.74 11.23 -9.30
C ARG A 61 5.19 10.41 -8.09
N PHE A 62 5.42 9.12 -8.26
CA PHE A 62 5.92 8.27 -7.18
C PHE A 62 7.28 8.75 -6.68
N ALA A 63 8.22 9.05 -7.59
CA ALA A 63 9.53 9.59 -7.24
C ALA A 63 9.49 11.00 -6.60
N SER A 64 8.37 11.71 -6.70
CA SER A 64 8.19 13.04 -6.08
C SER A 64 7.86 12.98 -4.58
N LEU A 65 7.58 11.79 -4.03
CA LEU A 65 7.30 11.63 -2.60
C LEU A 65 8.43 12.24 -1.75
N GLN A 66 8.06 12.81 -0.60
CA GLN A 66 9.01 13.34 0.37
C GLN A 66 9.60 12.22 1.23
N ASN A 67 8.75 11.29 1.66
CA ASN A 67 9.11 10.10 2.40
C ASN A 67 8.23 8.94 1.92
N LEU A 68 8.82 7.75 1.82
CA LEU A 68 8.12 6.48 1.59
C LEU A 68 8.49 5.55 2.75
N VAL A 69 7.56 5.34 3.67
CA VAL A 69 7.78 4.47 4.84
C VAL A 69 7.07 3.13 4.58
N LEU A 70 7.85 2.07 4.46
CA LEU A 70 7.40 0.73 4.16
C LEU A 70 7.60 -0.15 5.41
N ILE A 71 6.50 -0.59 6.01
CA ILE A 71 6.50 -1.39 7.22
C ILE A 71 6.16 -2.83 6.87
N MET A 72 7.03 -3.76 7.24
CA MET A 72 6.83 -5.20 7.10
C MET A 72 6.63 -5.82 8.49
N PHE A 73 5.63 -6.69 8.60
CA PHE A 73 5.35 -7.47 9.80
C PHE A 73 6.11 -8.80 9.75
N GLU A 74 6.90 -9.07 10.77
CA GLU A 74 7.78 -10.24 10.78
C GLU A 74 7.04 -11.57 10.76
N GLN A 75 5.84 -11.59 11.35
CA GLN A 75 4.98 -12.78 11.47
C GLN A 75 3.74 -12.67 10.56
N ASP A 76 3.76 -11.83 9.52
CA ASP A 76 2.63 -11.67 8.60
C ASP A 76 2.25 -13.00 7.94
N THR A 77 0.99 -13.39 8.10
CA THR A 77 0.42 -14.61 7.48
C THR A 77 -0.50 -14.32 6.31
N ILE A 78 -0.80 -13.04 6.04
CA ILE A 78 -1.71 -12.58 4.99
C ILE A 78 -0.92 -12.24 3.72
N LEU A 79 0.18 -11.51 3.87
CA LEU A 79 1.08 -11.19 2.77
C LEU A 79 2.08 -12.32 2.55
N ILE A 80 1.97 -12.98 1.39
CA ILE A 80 2.88 -14.06 1.00
C ILE A 80 3.53 -13.67 -0.35
N PRO A 81 4.86 -13.56 -0.44
CA PRO A 81 5.80 -13.46 0.68
C PRO A 81 5.60 -12.11 1.41
N LYS A 82 5.91 -12.04 2.71
CA LYS A 82 5.75 -10.81 3.52
C LYS A 82 6.59 -9.64 2.97
N GLU A 83 7.68 -9.95 2.27
CA GLU A 83 8.57 -9.02 1.60
C GLU A 83 7.86 -8.19 0.53
N THR A 84 6.65 -8.57 0.09
CA THR A 84 5.80 -7.73 -0.76
C THR A 84 5.49 -6.37 -0.13
N ALA A 85 5.49 -6.26 1.21
CA ALA A 85 5.36 -4.98 1.92
C ALA A 85 6.50 -4.00 1.60
N TRP A 86 7.63 -4.53 1.13
CA TRP A 86 8.83 -3.78 0.77
C TRP A 86 9.09 -3.76 -0.74
N PHE A 87 8.15 -4.18 -1.59
CA PHE A 87 8.37 -4.43 -3.03
C PHE A 87 9.37 -5.56 -3.32
N GLY A 88 9.61 -6.46 -2.37
CA GLY A 88 10.24 -7.75 -2.63
C GLY A 88 9.22 -8.76 -3.16
N TYR A 89 9.67 -9.71 -3.97
CA TYR A 89 8.80 -10.78 -4.46
C TYR A 89 9.60 -12.00 -4.89
N TYR A 90 8.91 -13.05 -5.32
CA TYR A 90 9.56 -14.20 -5.93
C TYR A 90 10.07 -13.89 -7.35
N PRO A 91 11.12 -14.59 -7.83
CA PRO A 91 11.51 -14.54 -9.23
C PRO A 91 10.43 -15.13 -10.14
N ASP A 92 10.36 -14.65 -11.38
CA ASP A 92 9.45 -15.14 -12.42
C ASP A 92 9.52 -16.69 -12.52
N GLY A 93 8.38 -17.37 -12.42
CA GLY A 93 8.29 -18.83 -12.56
C GLY A 93 8.81 -19.66 -11.37
N ALA A 94 9.10 -19.05 -10.21
CA ALA A 94 9.55 -19.76 -9.02
C ALA A 94 9.00 -19.14 -7.73
N PHE A 95 9.10 -19.88 -6.61
CA PHE A 95 8.72 -19.42 -5.27
C PHE A 95 9.92 -19.29 -4.32
N HIS A 96 11.14 -19.40 -4.83
CA HIS A 96 12.35 -19.22 -4.03
C HIS A 96 13.58 -18.93 -4.91
N PRO A 97 14.58 -18.21 -4.38
CA PRO A 97 14.52 -17.45 -3.12
C PRO A 97 13.61 -16.23 -3.23
N VAL A 98 13.17 -15.67 -2.10
CA VAL A 98 12.51 -14.35 -2.10
C VAL A 98 13.56 -13.29 -2.46
N LEU A 99 13.24 -12.42 -3.42
CA LEU A 99 14.10 -11.30 -3.80
C LEU A 99 13.81 -10.09 -2.91
N ALA A 100 14.86 -9.51 -2.36
CA ALA A 100 14.78 -8.17 -1.78
C ALA A 100 14.41 -7.13 -2.86
N PRO A 101 13.80 -5.99 -2.50
CA PRO A 101 13.42 -4.97 -3.47
C PRO A 101 14.54 -4.60 -4.43
N GLN A 102 15.77 -4.43 -3.93
CA GLN A 102 16.94 -4.04 -4.73
C GLN A 102 17.37 -5.08 -5.77
N GLN A 103 16.87 -6.31 -5.67
CA GLN A 103 17.15 -7.40 -6.61
C GLN A 103 16.06 -7.58 -7.67
N THR A 104 14.93 -6.88 -7.54
CA THR A 104 13.81 -6.97 -8.49
C THR A 104 14.09 -6.16 -9.76
N LYS A 105 13.53 -6.57 -10.90
CA LYS A 105 13.59 -5.80 -12.15
C LYS A 105 12.98 -4.40 -12.00
N LEU A 106 11.86 -4.31 -11.27
CA LEU A 106 11.16 -3.05 -10.97
C LEU A 106 12.09 -2.02 -10.32
N TYR A 107 12.96 -2.45 -9.41
CA TYR A 107 13.96 -1.58 -8.79
C TYR A 107 15.17 -1.34 -9.69
N ILE A 108 15.78 -2.40 -10.25
CA ILE A 108 17.02 -2.31 -11.04
C ILE A 108 16.84 -1.42 -12.28
N GLU A 109 15.70 -1.53 -12.96
CA GLU A 109 15.35 -0.70 -14.11
C GLU A 109 14.56 0.57 -13.70
N ASP A 110 14.25 0.71 -12.41
CA ASP A 110 13.59 1.86 -11.82
C ASP A 110 12.24 2.19 -12.49
N TRP A 111 11.38 1.18 -12.68
CA TRP A 111 10.12 1.29 -13.44
C TRP A 111 9.16 2.31 -12.87
N ILE A 112 9.07 2.38 -11.54
CA ILE A 112 8.19 3.30 -10.82
C ILE A 112 8.93 4.43 -10.11
N GLY A 113 10.27 4.46 -10.15
CA GLY A 113 11.05 5.46 -9.42
C GLY A 113 11.45 5.04 -7.99
N LEU A 114 11.28 3.77 -7.62
CA LEU A 114 11.61 3.26 -6.29
C LEU A 114 13.11 3.37 -5.99
N ARG A 115 13.99 3.02 -6.95
CA ARG A 115 15.44 3.19 -6.78
C ARG A 115 15.80 4.67 -6.64
N THR A 116 15.18 5.52 -7.47
CA THR A 116 15.40 6.97 -7.39
C THR A 116 15.04 7.53 -6.00
N LEU A 117 13.94 7.07 -5.38
CA LEU A 117 13.58 7.46 -4.01
C LEU A 117 14.55 6.91 -2.96
N ASP A 118 14.95 5.65 -3.12
CA ASP A 118 15.81 4.95 -2.15
C ASP A 118 17.21 5.59 -2.13
N GLU A 119 17.81 5.82 -3.30
CA GLU A 119 19.08 6.52 -3.45
C GLU A 119 19.04 7.96 -2.96
N ALA A 120 17.88 8.62 -3.02
CA ALA A 120 17.65 9.94 -2.44
C ALA A 120 17.46 9.91 -0.90
N GLY A 121 17.53 8.73 -0.27
CA GLY A 121 17.38 8.54 1.18
C GLY A 121 15.96 8.68 1.70
N LYS A 122 14.96 8.70 0.81
CA LYS A 122 13.54 8.96 1.14
C LYS A 122 12.75 7.71 1.47
N VAL A 123 13.28 6.53 1.17
CA VAL A 123 12.64 5.25 1.51
C VAL A 123 13.11 4.79 2.89
N LYS A 124 12.18 4.24 3.68
CA LYS A 124 12.46 3.63 4.98
C LYS A 124 11.85 2.23 5.00
N PHE A 125 12.71 1.23 5.01
CA PHE A 125 12.33 -0.17 5.18
C PHE A 125 12.36 -0.50 6.68
N ILE A 126 11.19 -0.74 7.26
CA ILE A 126 11.02 -0.92 8.71
C ILE A 126 10.39 -2.30 8.95
N SER A 127 11.04 -3.11 9.78
CA SER A 127 10.54 -4.42 10.19
C SER A 127 10.05 -4.29 11.62
N VAL A 128 8.83 -4.74 11.89
CA VAL A 128 8.25 -4.75 13.23
C VAL A 128 7.75 -6.15 13.58
N SER A 129 7.84 -6.50 14.85
CA SER A 129 7.21 -7.72 15.35
C SER A 129 5.69 -7.54 15.38
N GLY A 130 4.96 -8.60 15.05
CA GLY A 130 3.52 -8.61 14.89
C GLY A 130 3.10 -9.47 13.71
N ASP A 131 1.85 -9.92 13.76
CA ASP A 131 1.14 -10.43 12.57
C ASP A 131 0.57 -9.24 11.76
N HIS A 132 -0.20 -9.52 10.71
CA HIS A 132 -0.76 -8.52 9.80
C HIS A 132 -1.46 -7.37 10.55
N LEU A 133 -0.95 -6.14 10.38
CA LEU A 133 -1.41 -4.92 11.06
C LEU A 133 -1.25 -4.91 12.60
N GLY A 134 -0.61 -5.92 13.17
CA GLY A 134 -0.35 -6.07 14.60
C GLY A 134 0.82 -5.23 15.11
N ILE A 135 0.82 -3.91 14.84
CA ILE A 135 1.88 -3.00 15.26
C ILE A 135 1.69 -2.51 16.70
N SER A 136 2.77 -2.50 17.50
CA SER A 136 2.71 -1.98 18.87
C SER A 136 2.57 -0.45 18.89
N SER A 137 1.92 0.12 19.92
CA SER A 137 1.85 1.58 20.06
C SER A 137 3.22 2.23 20.21
N ASN A 138 4.23 1.49 20.71
CA ASN A 138 5.60 1.99 20.79
C ASN A 138 6.20 2.11 19.38
N ASP A 139 6.07 1.07 18.56
CA ASP A 139 6.58 1.07 17.19
C ASP A 139 5.87 2.11 16.31
N MET A 140 4.55 2.31 16.50
CA MET A 140 3.84 3.40 15.83
C MET A 140 4.43 4.78 16.17
N LYS A 141 4.69 5.03 17.46
CA LYS A 141 5.30 6.30 17.92
C LYS A 141 6.71 6.48 17.37
N THR A 142 7.47 5.41 17.23
CA THR A 142 8.85 5.46 16.72
C THR A 142 8.90 5.63 15.20
N TYR A 143 8.07 4.91 14.46
CA TYR A 143 8.24 4.73 13.02
C TYR A 143 7.21 5.46 12.16
N ILE A 144 6.04 5.82 12.71
CA ILE A 144 4.96 6.47 11.96
C ILE A 144 4.82 7.94 12.37
N VAL A 145 4.68 8.21 13.66
CA VAL A 145 4.39 9.57 14.17
C VAL A 145 5.35 10.65 13.67
N PRO A 146 6.69 10.44 13.57
CA PRO A 146 7.61 11.48 13.11
C PRO A 146 7.32 12.01 11.69
N TYR A 147 6.60 11.24 10.87
CA TYR A 147 6.23 11.64 9.50
C TYR A 147 4.86 12.31 9.41
N LEU A 148 4.09 12.32 10.50
CA LEU A 148 2.76 12.92 10.58
C LEU A 148 2.76 14.27 11.31
N GLU A 149 3.84 14.58 12.03
CA GLU A 149 4.00 15.88 12.67
C GLU A 149 4.28 16.97 11.62
N ASP A 150 3.46 18.02 11.63
CA ASP A 150 3.67 19.18 10.75
C ASP A 150 5.06 19.78 11.00
N GLN A 151 5.89 19.84 9.96
CA GLN A 151 7.17 20.57 9.93
C GLN A 151 7.01 22.10 10.04
N LYS A 152 5.79 22.59 10.35
CA LYS A 152 5.46 24.00 10.61
C LYS A 152 4.71 24.13 11.93
N SER A 153 5.41 24.28 13.05
CA SER A 153 4.76 24.83 14.25
C SER A 153 5.70 25.68 15.11
N THR A 154 6.05 26.87 14.59
CA THR A 154 6.34 28.07 15.41
C THR A 154 5.15 29.03 15.44
N VAL A 155 3.93 28.51 15.41
CA VAL A 155 2.71 29.26 15.74
C VAL A 155 1.84 28.39 16.65
N SER A 156 1.37 28.98 17.75
CA SER A 156 0.62 28.32 18.82
C SER A 156 -0.59 27.55 18.30
N ARG A 157 -0.70 26.29 18.72
CA ARG A 157 -1.73 25.32 18.31
C ARG A 157 -2.98 25.46 19.20
N PRO A 158 -4.20 25.69 18.66
CA PRO A 158 -5.43 25.36 19.36
C PRO A 158 -5.65 23.83 19.30
N LYS A 159 -6.24 23.26 20.37
CA LYS A 159 -6.58 21.82 20.46
C LYS A 159 -7.41 21.37 19.26
N ILE A 160 -7.01 20.26 18.64
CA ILE A 160 -7.79 19.57 17.60
C ILE A 160 -8.45 18.32 18.22
N GLU A 161 -9.76 18.23 18.04
CA GLU A 161 -10.64 17.10 18.37
C GLU A 161 -10.62 16.00 17.29
N GLU A 162 -10.96 14.77 17.71
CA GLU A 162 -11.03 13.50 16.96
C GLU A 162 -11.81 13.54 15.62
N SER A 163 -12.57 14.59 15.34
CA SER A 163 -13.46 14.71 14.18
C SER A 163 -12.72 14.80 12.83
N LEU A 164 -11.51 15.37 12.81
CA LEU A 164 -10.76 15.58 11.56
C LEU A 164 -10.19 14.28 10.96
N PHE A 165 -9.90 13.29 11.79
CA PHE A 165 -9.39 11.99 11.34
C PHE A 165 -10.46 11.22 10.53
N HIS A 166 -11.70 11.20 11.04
CA HIS A 166 -12.83 10.56 10.35
C HIS A 166 -13.15 11.21 9.00
N VAL A 167 -13.09 12.55 8.91
CA VAL A 167 -13.34 13.27 7.65
C VAL A 167 -12.29 12.90 6.59
N TRP A 168 -11.02 12.80 6.97
CA TRP A 168 -9.94 12.43 6.05
C TRP A 168 -10.08 11.00 5.51
N ILE A 169 -10.38 10.02 6.38
CA ILE A 169 -10.62 8.63 5.98
C ILE A 169 -11.80 8.52 5.01
N SER A 170 -12.88 9.27 5.25
CA SER A 170 -14.04 9.29 4.35
C SER A 170 -13.68 9.83 2.94
N SER A 171 -12.74 10.78 2.87
CA SER A 171 -12.30 11.39 1.62
C SER A 171 -11.47 10.42 0.76
N ILE A 172 -10.58 9.65 1.40
CA ILE A 172 -9.80 8.57 0.74
C ILE A 172 -10.75 7.50 0.20
N ARG A 173 -11.72 7.08 1.01
CA ARG A 173 -12.77 6.13 0.60
C ARG A 173 -13.52 6.62 -0.64
N SER A 174 -13.90 7.90 -0.68
CA SER A 174 -14.61 8.47 -1.83
C SER A 174 -13.78 8.48 -3.12
N SER A 175 -12.46 8.69 -3.01
CA SER A 175 -11.55 8.66 -4.18
C SER A 175 -11.34 7.26 -4.72
N LEU A 176 -11.17 6.26 -3.83
CA LEU A 176 -11.06 4.86 -4.23
C LEU A 176 -12.34 4.35 -4.91
N LEU A 177 -13.52 4.68 -4.38
CA LEU A 177 -14.81 4.30 -4.98
C LEU A 177 -15.01 4.87 -6.39
N LYS A 178 -14.56 6.11 -6.63
CA LYS A 178 -14.61 6.73 -7.96
C LYS A 178 -13.65 6.07 -8.96
N MET A 179 -12.50 5.57 -8.49
CA MET A 179 -11.55 4.85 -9.35
C MET A 179 -12.02 3.44 -9.73
N VAL A 180 -12.79 2.77 -8.87
CA VAL A 180 -13.28 1.40 -9.09
C VAL A 180 -14.59 1.36 -9.90
N GLY A 181 -15.15 2.51 -10.29
CA GLY A 181 -16.25 2.56 -11.26
C GLY A 181 -17.60 2.02 -10.75
N LEU A 182 -17.81 1.92 -9.43
CA LEU A 182 -19.12 1.59 -8.86
C LEU A 182 -20.04 2.82 -8.92
N ASN A 183 -20.65 3.07 -10.09
CA ASN A 183 -21.81 3.94 -10.16
C ASN A 183 -22.97 3.28 -9.40
N GLN A 184 -23.58 4.04 -8.49
CA GLN A 184 -24.80 3.66 -7.80
C GLN A 184 -25.92 3.48 -8.82
N ASP A 185 -26.21 2.24 -9.21
CA ASP A 185 -27.49 1.88 -9.82
C ASP A 185 -27.88 0.47 -9.39
N LEU A 186 -28.29 0.35 -8.13
CA LEU A 186 -29.23 -0.69 -7.70
C LEU A 186 -30.42 0.02 -7.08
N LYS A 187 -31.39 0.35 -7.93
CA LYS A 187 -32.75 0.66 -7.52
C LYS A 187 -33.27 -0.52 -6.72
N PHE A 188 -33.56 -0.26 -5.45
CA PHE A 188 -34.24 -1.17 -4.54
C PHE A 188 -35.53 -1.70 -5.21
N LEU A 189 -35.61 -3.03 -5.37
CA LEU A 189 -36.87 -3.72 -5.64
C LEU A 189 -37.64 -3.81 -4.32
N ASN A 190 -38.90 -3.37 -4.35
CA ASN A 190 -39.94 -3.72 -3.37
C ASN A 190 -40.23 -5.21 -3.39
#